data_AF-A0A534J542-F1
#
_entry.id   AF-A0A534J542-F1
#
_cell.length_a   1.000
_cell.length_b   1.000
_cell.length_c   1.000
_cell.angle_alpha   90.00
_cell.angle_beta   90.00
_cell.angle_gamma   90.00
#
_symmetry.space_group_name_H-M   'P 1'
#
loop_
_entity.id
_entity.type
_entity.pdbx_description
1 polymer ?
#
loop_
_entity_poly.entity_id
_entity_poly.type
_entity_poly.pdbx_seq_one_letter_code
_entity_poly.pdbx_strand_id
1 'polypeptide(L)'
;MPMYPPAPKGALRFMGIPIGVLLLVGLAALQAAVLLPRPLGQFGGQPDPATQAYLDAVRLLSAVALGSMDTAVAMTVMFAWHGAIARPDLSEATRRGILTFAAVFVAAWVIIAYLSISFFSFLFLFR
;
A
#
# COMPACT_ATOMS: atom_id res chain seq x y z
N MET A 1 5.95 -1.03 44.57
CA MET A 1 6.07 -1.37 43.13
C MET A 1 5.85 -0.09 42.34
N PRO A 2 6.72 0.29 41.41
CA PRO A 2 6.46 1.43 40.54
C PRO A 2 5.24 1.10 39.66
N MET A 3 4.17 1.85 39.85
CA MET A 3 2.92 1.74 39.09
C MET A 3 3.14 2.46 37.75
N TYR A 4 3.38 1.71 36.68
CA TYR A 4 3.41 2.29 35.34
C TYR A 4 2.01 2.84 35.01
N PRO A 5 1.89 4.10 34.55
CA PRO A 5 0.60 4.64 34.16
C PRO A 5 0.01 3.81 33.01
N PRO A 6 -1.31 3.54 33.02
CA PRO A 6 -1.94 2.78 31.95
C PRO A 6 -1.72 3.51 30.62
N ALA A 7 -1.15 2.80 29.64
CA ALA A 7 -0.94 3.35 28.31
C ALA A 7 -2.27 3.92 27.77
N PRO A 8 -2.29 5.16 27.24
CA PRO A 8 -3.52 5.80 26.82
C PRO A 8 -4.18 4.98 25.70
N LYS A 9 -5.38 4.45 25.99
CA LYS A 9 -6.20 3.62 25.08
C LYS A 9 -6.50 4.30 23.73
N GLY A 10 -6.23 5.60 23.60
CA GLY A 10 -6.39 6.37 22.38
C GLY A 10 -5.30 6.12 21.33
N ALA A 11 -4.03 5.96 21.72
CA ALA A 11 -2.90 5.94 20.77
C ALA A 11 -3.02 4.82 19.72
N LEU A 12 -3.48 3.63 20.13
CA LEU A 12 -3.66 2.49 19.24
C LEU A 12 -4.83 2.69 18.23
N ARG A 13 -5.84 3.49 18.58
CA ARG A 13 -6.97 3.81 17.69
C ARG A 13 -6.59 4.83 16.62
N PHE A 14 -5.64 5.73 16.92
CA PHE A 14 -5.14 6.71 15.95
C PHE A 14 -4.17 6.12 14.92
N MET A 15 -3.53 4.97 15.21
CA MET A 15 -2.58 4.32 14.30
C MET A 15 -3.24 3.67 13.08
N GLY A 16 -4.51 3.25 13.18
CA GLY A 16 -5.25 2.66 12.05
C GLY A 16 -5.71 3.69 11.02
N ILE A 17 -5.87 4.95 11.42
CA ILE A 17 -6.32 6.05 10.56
C ILE A 17 -5.36 6.29 9.38
N PRO A 18 -4.04 6.50 9.58
CA PRO A 18 -3.13 6.72 8.46
C PRO A 18 -3.05 5.51 7.52
N ILE A 19 -3.13 4.28 8.05
CA ILE A 19 -3.18 3.07 7.20
C ILE A 19 -4.44 3.10 6.32
N GLY A 20 -5.60 3.38 6.92
CA GLY A 20 -6.86 3.47 6.17
C GLY A 20 -6.85 4.56 5.11
N VAL A 21 -6.28 5.74 5.42
CA VAL A 21 -6.11 6.83 4.45
C VAL A 21 -5.20 6.42 3.30
N LEU A 22 -4.06 5.79 3.59
CA LEU A 22 -3.13 5.33 2.56
C LEU A 22 -3.76 4.27 1.65
N LEU A 23 -4.50 3.32 2.22
CA LEU A 23 -5.25 2.33 1.43
C LEU A 23 -6.31 2.99 0.56
N LEU A 24 -7.06 3.96 1.10
CA LEU A 24 -8.08 4.69 0.35
C LEU A 24 -7.46 5.47 -0.82
N VAL A 25 -6.38 6.21 -0.57
CA VAL A 25 -5.65 6.96 -1.59
C VAL A 25 -5.13 6.02 -2.68
N GLY A 26 -4.56 4.88 -2.28
CA GLY A 26 -4.04 3.93 -3.23
C GLY A 26 -5.10 3.29 -4.12
N LEU A 27 -6.20 2.85 -3.52
CA LEU A 27 -7.34 2.27 -4.25
C LEU A 27 -8.01 3.30 -5.16
N ALA A 28 -8.18 4.54 -4.69
CA ALA A 28 -8.76 5.61 -5.49
C ALA A 28 -7.87 5.97 -6.68
N ALA A 29 -6.55 6.06 -6.49
CA ALA A 29 -5.60 6.31 -7.57
C ALA A 29 -5.60 5.17 -8.60
N LEU A 30 -5.69 3.92 -8.14
CA LEU A 30 -5.82 2.74 -8.99
C LEU A 30 -7.10 2.78 -9.84
N GLN A 31 -8.24 3.07 -9.20
CA GLN A 31 -9.53 3.21 -9.89
C GLN A 31 -9.50 4.35 -10.90
N ALA A 32 -8.91 5.49 -10.55
CA ALA A 32 -8.76 6.62 -11.46
C ALA A 32 -7.90 6.25 -12.69
N ALA A 33 -6.82 5.49 -12.51
CA ALA A 33 -5.96 5.04 -13.60
C ALA A 33 -6.71 4.15 -14.61
N VAL A 34 -7.63 3.30 -14.12
CA VAL A 34 -8.43 2.39 -14.95
C VAL A 34 -9.59 3.12 -15.65
N LEU A 35 -10.17 4.13 -14.99
CA LEU A 35 -11.33 4.87 -15.50
C LEU A 35 -10.96 6.02 -16.45
N LEU A 36 -9.67 6.39 -16.53
CA LEU A 36 -9.20 7.42 -17.45
C LEU A 36 -9.55 7.05 -18.90
N PRO A 37 -10.31 7.90 -19.62
CA PRO A 37 -10.72 7.61 -20.97
C PRO A 37 -9.49 7.59 -21.88
N ARG A 38 -9.29 6.48 -22.59
CA ARG A 38 -8.18 6.33 -23.53
C ARG A 38 -8.43 7.22 -24.75
N PRO A 39 -7.47 8.07 -25.16
CA PRO A 39 -7.61 8.83 -26.39
C PRO A 39 -7.71 7.87 -27.58
N LEU A 40 -8.64 8.16 -28.50
CA LEU A 40 -8.83 7.45 -29.77
C LEU A 40 -7.76 7.93 -30.77
N GLY A 41 -6.48 7.81 -30.41
CA GLY A 41 -5.34 8.21 -31.23
C GLY A 41 -4.85 7.06 -32.12
N GLN A 42 -4.39 7.38 -33.33
CA GLN A 42 -3.99 6.43 -34.38
C GLN A 42 -2.92 5.44 -33.91
N PHE A 43 -3.22 4.14 -34.00
CA PHE A 43 -2.20 3.09 -34.00
C PHE A 43 -1.32 3.25 -35.25
N GLY A 44 -0.06 3.66 -35.07
CA GLY A 44 0.96 3.59 -36.14
C GLY A 44 1.76 4.87 -36.44
N GLY A 45 1.66 5.94 -35.64
CA GLY A 45 2.46 7.17 -35.80
C GLY A 45 3.09 7.64 -34.48
N GLN A 46 3.90 8.71 -34.55
CA GLN A 46 4.44 9.37 -33.35
C GLN A 46 3.28 9.76 -32.43
N PRO A 47 3.30 9.33 -31.14
CA PRO A 47 2.17 9.52 -30.25
C PRO A 47 1.81 11.01 -30.16
N ASP A 48 0.56 11.31 -30.46
CA ASP A 48 0.02 12.65 -30.37
C ASP A 48 0.12 13.17 -28.91
N PRO A 49 0.20 14.49 -28.70
CA PRO A 49 0.36 15.06 -27.36
C PRO A 49 -0.69 14.60 -26.34
N ALA A 50 -1.91 14.29 -26.78
CA ALA A 50 -2.98 13.79 -25.92
C ALA A 50 -2.73 12.36 -25.45
N THR A 51 -2.18 11.49 -26.30
CA THR A 51 -1.76 10.13 -25.90
C THR A 51 -0.61 10.15 -24.90
N GLN A 52 0.37 11.05 -25.06
CA GLN A 52 1.44 11.21 -24.07
C GLN A 52 0.91 11.69 -22.71
N ALA A 53 0.04 12.71 -22.71
CA ALA A 53 -0.58 13.21 -21.47
C ALA A 53 -1.41 12.12 -20.76
N TYR A 54 -2.13 11.28 -21.51
CA TYR A 54 -2.83 10.12 -20.96
C TYR A 54 -1.86 9.12 -20.30
N LEU A 55 -0.76 8.75 -20.99
CA LEU A 55 0.22 7.80 -20.47
C LEU A 55 0.89 8.33 -19.20
N ASP A 56 1.25 9.62 -19.17
CA ASP A 56 1.88 10.23 -18.01
C ASP A 56 0.91 10.33 -16.82
N ALA A 57 -0.37 10.64 -17.07
CA ALA A 57 -1.39 10.61 -16.02
C ALA A 57 -1.57 9.21 -15.43
N VAL A 58 -1.66 8.18 -16.27
CA VAL A 58 -1.76 6.78 -15.82
C VAL A 58 -0.52 6.35 -15.05
N ARG A 59 0.69 6.72 -15.49
CA ARG A 59 1.94 6.43 -14.77
C ARG A 59 1.96 7.08 -13.40
N LEU A 60 1.59 8.36 -13.32
CA LEU A 60 1.54 9.08 -12.05
C LEU A 60 0.56 8.44 -11.08
N LEU A 61 -0.66 8.15 -11.54
CA LEU A 61 -1.69 7.50 -10.71
C LEU A 61 -1.26 6.10 -10.27
N SER A 62 -0.61 5.33 -11.15
CA SER A 62 -0.07 4.01 -10.80
C SER A 62 1.04 4.11 -9.75
N ALA A 63 1.92 5.11 -9.87
CA ALA A 63 2.98 5.36 -8.89
C ALA A 63 2.40 5.77 -7.52
N VAL A 64 1.38 6.63 -7.50
CA VAL A 64 0.67 7.01 -6.27
C VAL A 64 -0.04 5.80 -5.65
N ALA A 65 -0.69 4.97 -6.47
CA ALA A 65 -1.34 3.76 -6.02
C ALA A 65 -0.36 2.79 -5.34
N LEU A 66 0.73 2.45 -6.01
CA LEU A 66 1.75 1.55 -5.47
C LEU A 66 2.42 2.14 -4.21
N GLY A 67 2.88 3.38 -4.27
CA GLY A 67 3.59 4.00 -3.16
C GLY A 67 2.74 4.13 -1.89
N SER A 68 1.46 4.47 -2.02
CA SER A 68 0.55 4.56 -0.86
C SER A 68 0.22 3.19 -0.28
N MET A 69 -0.05 2.18 -1.11
CA MET A 69 -0.30 0.82 -0.63
C MET A 69 0.93 0.19 0.04
N ASP A 70 2.13 0.36 -0.54
CA ASP A 70 3.39 -0.09 0.05
C ASP A 70 3.64 0.57 1.40
N THR A 71 3.36 1.88 1.50
CA THR A 71 3.47 2.60 2.77
C THR A 71 2.48 2.08 3.81
N ALA A 72 1.24 1.79 3.42
CA ALA A 72 0.22 1.23 4.32
C ALA A 72 0.66 -0.14 4.89
N VAL A 73 1.25 -0.99 4.04
CA VAL A 73 1.78 -2.29 4.42
C VAL A 73 2.97 -2.13 5.35
N ALA A 74 3.94 -1.28 4.99
CA ALA A 74 5.10 -1.01 5.82
C ALA A 74 4.71 -0.50 7.21
N MET A 75 3.74 0.42 7.30
CA MET A 75 3.21 0.91 8.58
C MET A 75 2.53 -0.21 9.38
N THR A 76 1.73 -1.06 8.74
CA THR A 76 1.07 -2.20 9.40
C THR A 76 2.09 -3.14 10.05
N VAL A 77 3.17 -3.42 9.33
CA VAL A 77 4.26 -4.30 9.78
C VAL A 77 5.07 -3.65 10.90
N MET A 78 5.41 -2.36 10.75
CA MET A 78 6.09 -1.60 11.80
C MET A 78 5.28 -1.57 13.09
N PHE A 79 3.96 -1.36 13.02
CA PHE A 79 3.11 -1.37 14.21
C PHE A 79 2.99 -2.76 14.83
N ALA A 80 2.91 -3.82 14.03
CA ALA A 80 2.92 -5.19 14.53
C ALA A 80 4.23 -5.48 15.29
N TRP A 81 5.37 -5.13 14.71
CA TRP A 81 6.69 -5.27 15.36
C TRP A 81 6.81 -4.42 16.62
N HIS A 82 6.44 -3.14 16.54
CA HIS A 82 6.51 -2.22 17.68
C HIS A 82 5.60 -2.69 18.81
N GLY A 83 4.36 -3.10 18.51
CA GLY A 83 3.42 -3.62 19.50
C GLY A 83 3.89 -4.91 20.17
N ALA A 84 4.55 -5.80 19.42
CA ALA A 84 5.12 -7.04 19.94
C ALA A 84 6.34 -6.81 20.86
N ILE A 85 7.18 -5.82 20.55
CA ILE A 85 8.40 -5.53 21.33
C ILE A 85 8.09 -4.65 22.55
N ALA A 86 7.27 -3.60 22.38
CA ALA A 86 7.02 -2.59 23.41
C ALA A 86 6.12 -3.06 24.56
N ARG A 87 5.49 -4.24 24.45
CA ARG A 87 4.60 -4.80 25.47
C ARG A 87 5.16 -6.08 26.09
N PRO A 88 5.97 -5.95 27.17
CA PRO A 88 6.52 -7.11 27.87
C PRO A 88 5.44 -7.95 28.57
N ASP A 89 4.25 -7.37 28.79
CA ASP A 89 3.07 -7.99 29.38
C ASP A 89 2.35 -9.00 28.47
N LEU A 90 2.68 -9.04 27.17
CA LEU A 90 2.10 -10.00 26.25
C LEU A 90 2.65 -11.41 26.48
N SER A 91 1.75 -12.40 26.42
CA SER A 91 2.14 -13.81 26.41
C SER A 91 3.05 -14.11 25.21
N GLU A 92 3.98 -15.07 25.38
CA GLU A 92 4.89 -15.47 24.31
C GLU A 92 4.14 -15.94 23.05
N ALA A 93 3.03 -16.65 23.24
CA ALA A 93 2.16 -17.09 22.14
C ALA A 93 1.58 -15.90 21.36
N THR A 94 1.11 -14.86 22.06
CA THR A 94 0.57 -13.64 21.43
C THR A 94 1.66 -12.88 20.68
N ARG A 95 2.84 -12.73 21.28
CA ARG A 95 3.98 -12.04 20.66
C ARG A 95 4.42 -12.75 19.38
N ARG A 96 4.59 -14.08 19.42
CA ARG A 96 4.90 -14.89 18.24
C ARG A 96 3.82 -14.76 17.18
N GLY A 97 2.54 -14.80 17.56
CA GLY A 97 1.42 -14.63 16.63
C GLY A 97 1.47 -13.30 15.88
N ILE A 98 1.74 -12.19 16.58
CA ILE A 98 1.86 -10.85 15.95
C ILE A 98 3.04 -10.80 14.97
N LEU A 99 4.20 -11.35 15.35
CA LEU A 99 5.38 -11.37 14.48
C LEU A 99 5.20 -12.30 13.27
N THR A 100 4.57 -13.45 13.45
CA THR A 100 4.23 -14.37 12.35
C THR A 100 3.23 -13.71 11.40
N PHE A 101 2.20 -13.02 11.91
CA PHE A 101 1.29 -12.23 11.09
C PHE A 101 2.06 -11.21 10.25
N ALA A 102 2.94 -10.42 10.86
CA ALA A 102 3.73 -9.41 10.16
C ALA A 102 4.59 -10.03 9.04
N ALA A 103 5.26 -11.15 9.32
CA ALA A 103 6.11 -11.84 8.34
C ALA A 103 5.30 -12.40 7.17
N VAL A 104 4.19 -13.10 7.44
CA VAL A 104 3.32 -13.68 6.41
C VAL A 104 2.66 -12.57 5.58
N PHE A 105 2.23 -11.49 6.23
CA PHE A 105 1.61 -10.35 5.56
C PHE A 105 2.58 -9.67 4.57
N VAL A 106 3.83 -9.43 4.98
CA VAL A 106 4.89 -8.92 4.07
C VAL A 106 5.11 -9.88 2.91
N ALA A 107 5.26 -11.18 3.18
CA ALA A 107 5.52 -12.17 2.13
C ALA A 107 4.38 -12.22 1.10
N ALA A 108 3.13 -12.23 1.57
CA ALA A 108 1.95 -12.17 0.71
C ALA A 108 1.90 -10.87 -0.09
N TRP A 109 2.20 -9.73 0.55
CA TRP A 109 2.23 -8.44 -0.13
C TRP A 109 3.29 -8.38 -1.23
N VAL A 110 4.51 -8.89 -1.00
CA VAL A 110 5.57 -8.93 -2.02
C VAL A 110 5.12 -9.70 -3.26
N ILE A 111 4.44 -10.83 -3.08
CA ILE A 111 3.89 -11.62 -4.19
C ILE A 111 2.82 -10.81 -4.94
N ILE A 112 1.87 -10.22 -4.21
CA ILE A 112 0.79 -9.41 -4.81
C ILE A 112 1.34 -8.18 -5.54
N ALA A 113 2.31 -7.49 -4.95
CA ALA A 113 2.97 -6.32 -5.52
C ALA A 113 3.71 -6.70 -6.81
N TYR A 114 4.44 -7.81 -6.81
CA TYR A 114 5.12 -8.31 -8.01
C TYR A 114 4.14 -8.64 -9.14
N LEU A 115 3.05 -9.35 -8.82
CA LEU A 115 2.00 -9.67 -9.80
C LEU A 115 1.32 -8.41 -10.33
N SER A 116 1.05 -7.44 -9.45
CA SER A 116 0.43 -6.16 -9.82
C SER A 116 1.35 -5.37 -10.75
N ILE A 117 2.62 -5.17 -10.40
CA ILE A 117 3.60 -4.48 -11.25
C ILE A 117 3.73 -5.17 -12.61
N SER A 118 3.77 -6.51 -12.63
CA SER A 118 3.86 -7.29 -13.88
C SER A 118 2.63 -7.07 -14.76
N PHE A 119 1.43 -7.10 -14.17
CA PHE A 119 0.17 -6.87 -14.87
C PHE A 119 0.05 -5.43 -15.39
N PHE A 120 0.41 -4.43 -14.58
CA PHE A 120 0.43 -3.02 -14.98
C PHE A 120 1.44 -2.76 -16.08
N SER A 121 2.65 -3.33 -15.97
CA SER A 121 3.67 -3.21 -17.02
C SER A 121 3.18 -3.81 -18.34
N PHE A 122 2.53 -4.98 -18.28
CA PHE A 122 1.93 -5.60 -19.45
C PHE A 122 0.82 -4.73 -20.08
N LEU A 123 -0.07 -4.14 -19.28
CA LEU A 123 -1.18 -3.34 -19.77
C LEU A 123 -0.78 -1.96 -20.32
N PHE A 124 0.21 -1.32 -19.72
CA PHE A 124 0.48 0.11 -19.93
C PHE A 124 1.90 0.45 -20.44
N LEU A 125 2.89 -0.44 -20.28
CA LEU A 125 4.26 -0.23 -20.76
C LEU A 125 4.56 -0.94 -22.08
N PHE A 126 3.85 -2.03 -22.38
CA PHE A 126 4.07 -2.85 -23.58
C PHE A 126 2.92 -2.78 -24.61
N ARG A 127 1.99 -1.82 -24.48
CA ARG A 127 0.80 -1.70 -25.34
C ARG A 127 0.42 -0.24 -25.62
#